data_AF-A0A9E2BCH2-F1
#
_entry.id   AF-A0A9E2BCH2-F1
#
_cell.length_a   1.000
_cell.length_b   1.000
_cell.length_c   1.000
_cell.angle_alpha   90.00
_cell.angle_beta   90.00
_cell.angle_gamma   90.00
#
_symmetry.space_group_name_H-M   'P 1'
#
loop_
_entity.id
_entity.type
_entity.pdbx_description
1 polymer ?
#
loop_
_entity_poly.entity_id
_entity_poly.type
_entity_poly.pdbx_seq_one_letter_code
_entity_poly.pdbx_strand_id
1 'polypeptide(L)'
;PAAERTLRLIRSAQRYGFSLHDIKLILGATGDSADVSTDIRELAEQRFLDIERRVTEMLVLRHELELFLDDVAQHLDRSVGESAGEEYRALLETACGHDHALRRSSSLHKLIERIGCKLADGESDSIMAELRGRHIHIWRDDDGYSVLFADPDPALEGALKRLVAAEADCRAHLEPEVSTDDGGLIFRARGPNSFLFAQLFLALESSEA
;
A
#
# COMPACT_ATOMS: atom_id res chain seq x y z
N PRO A 1 -5.02 -35.98 16.68
CA PRO A 1 -5.60 -34.63 16.60
C PRO A 1 -4.69 -33.48 17.07
N ALA A 2 -4.08 -33.55 18.27
CA ALA A 2 -3.21 -32.48 18.78
C ALA A 2 -1.90 -32.32 17.97
N ALA A 3 -1.17 -33.42 17.75
CA ALA A 3 0.07 -33.43 16.96
C ALA A 3 -0.14 -32.92 15.51
N GLU A 4 -1.29 -33.23 14.90
CA GLU A 4 -1.64 -32.75 13.57
C GLU A 4 -1.84 -31.22 13.54
N ARG A 5 -2.52 -30.66 14.55
CA ARG A 5 -2.67 -29.18 14.66
C ARG A 5 -1.32 -28.50 14.82
N THR A 6 -0.44 -29.07 15.64
CA THR A 6 0.94 -28.57 15.82
C THR A 6 1.72 -28.58 14.51
N LEU A 7 1.66 -29.66 13.73
CA LEU A 7 2.34 -29.73 12.43
C LEU A 7 1.77 -28.73 11.41
N ARG A 8 0.43 -28.55 11.38
CA ARG A 8 -0.20 -27.51 10.51
C ARG A 8 0.25 -26.11 10.90
N LEU A 9 0.38 -25.81 12.20
CA LEU A 9 0.88 -24.54 12.70
C LEU A 9 2.33 -24.29 12.25
N ILE A 10 3.23 -25.26 12.48
CA ILE A 10 4.64 -25.17 12.07
C ILE A 10 4.75 -24.93 10.56
N ARG A 11 4.03 -25.71 9.74
CA ARG A 11 4.05 -25.56 8.28
C ARG A 11 3.56 -24.18 7.84
N SER A 12 2.53 -23.66 8.48
CA SER A 12 1.99 -22.33 8.17
C SER A 12 2.99 -21.24 8.54
N ALA A 13 3.56 -21.31 9.75
CA ALA A 13 4.57 -20.35 10.22
C ALA A 13 5.82 -20.33 9.32
N GLN A 14 6.30 -21.50 8.88
CA GLN A 14 7.42 -21.58 7.92
C GLN A 14 7.08 -20.92 6.58
N ARG A 15 5.86 -21.13 6.06
CA ARG A 15 5.40 -20.49 4.82
C ARG A 15 5.34 -18.95 4.95
N TYR A 16 5.04 -18.45 6.14
CA TYR A 16 5.06 -17.01 6.43
C TYR A 16 6.44 -16.46 6.82
N GLY A 17 7.49 -17.29 6.78
CA GLY A 17 8.87 -16.87 7.00
C GLY A 17 9.29 -16.74 8.46
N PHE A 18 8.55 -17.31 9.40
CA PHE A 18 8.98 -17.39 10.81
C PHE A 18 10.18 -18.34 10.93
N SER A 19 11.18 -17.95 11.74
CA SER A 19 12.35 -18.77 12.02
C SER A 19 12.00 -19.98 12.90
N LEU A 20 12.87 -21.00 12.97
CA LEU A 20 12.64 -22.13 13.89
C LEU A 20 12.67 -21.69 15.36
N HIS A 21 13.42 -20.62 15.67
CA HIS A 21 13.43 -20.02 17.00
C HIS A 21 12.09 -19.37 17.31
N ASP A 22 11.57 -18.56 16.38
CA ASP A 22 10.25 -17.92 16.44
C ASP A 22 9.13 -18.94 16.65
N ILE A 23 9.17 -20.03 15.88
CA ILE A 23 8.19 -21.11 15.97
C ILE A 23 8.24 -21.80 17.34
N LYS A 24 9.45 -21.97 17.91
CA LYS A 24 9.62 -22.55 19.25
C LYS A 24 9.02 -21.65 20.33
N LEU A 25 9.18 -20.33 20.21
CA LEU A 25 8.56 -19.33 21.08
C LEU A 25 7.03 -19.40 20.98
N ILE A 26 6.48 -19.40 19.76
CA ILE A 26 5.02 -19.51 19.50
C ILE A 26 4.42 -20.80 20.09
N LEU A 27 5.18 -21.91 20.06
CA LEU A 27 4.74 -23.19 20.61
C LEU A 27 4.78 -23.24 22.15
N GLY A 28 5.22 -22.17 22.83
CA GLY A 28 5.29 -22.12 24.29
C GLY A 28 6.33 -23.08 24.87
N ALA A 29 7.34 -23.48 24.09
CA ALA A 29 8.40 -24.39 24.52
C ALA A 29 9.49 -23.69 25.38
N THR A 30 9.22 -22.48 25.83
CA THR A 30 10.05 -21.60 26.67
C THR A 30 9.21 -21.18 27.87
N GLY A 31 9.62 -21.61 29.06
CA GLY A 31 8.76 -21.74 30.24
C GLY A 31 8.39 -20.48 31.02
N ASP A 32 8.33 -19.30 30.39
CA ASP A 32 7.92 -18.04 31.05
C ASP A 32 6.74 -17.41 30.29
N SER A 33 5.68 -16.98 30.99
CA SER A 33 4.35 -16.80 30.38
C SER A 33 3.94 -15.35 30.09
N ALA A 34 4.50 -14.36 30.78
CA ALA A 34 4.11 -12.96 30.58
C ALA A 34 4.94 -12.28 29.48
N ASP A 35 6.27 -12.42 29.53
CA ASP A 35 7.23 -11.81 28.58
C ASP A 35 7.08 -12.39 27.17
N VAL A 36 6.97 -13.72 27.08
CA VAL A 36 6.81 -14.46 25.81
C VAL A 36 5.54 -14.09 25.05
N SER A 37 4.47 -13.66 25.73
CA SER A 37 3.23 -13.25 25.06
C SER A 37 3.39 -11.93 24.29
N THR A 38 4.18 -11.00 24.83
CA THR A 38 4.49 -9.72 24.20
C THR A 38 5.43 -9.94 23.01
N ASP A 39 6.43 -10.81 23.17
CA ASP A 39 7.37 -11.18 22.10
C ASP A 39 6.67 -11.84 20.90
N ILE A 40 5.70 -12.74 21.15
CA ILE A 40 4.94 -13.39 20.06
C ILE A 40 4.13 -12.36 19.27
N ARG A 41 3.51 -11.39 19.96
CA ARG A 41 2.72 -10.35 19.32
C ARG A 41 3.61 -9.47 18.44
N GLU A 42 4.72 -8.97 18.98
CA GLU A 42 5.66 -8.11 18.25
C GLU A 42 6.26 -8.84 17.04
N LEU A 43 6.60 -10.12 17.20
CA LEU A 43 7.11 -10.94 16.12
C LEU A 43 6.09 -11.15 15.01
N ALA A 44 4.84 -11.45 15.36
CA ALA A 44 3.75 -11.59 14.39
C ALA A 44 3.44 -10.27 13.69
N GLU A 45 3.50 -9.15 14.42
CA GLU A 45 3.35 -7.79 13.88
C GLU A 45 4.43 -7.45 12.87
N GLN A 46 5.70 -7.64 13.24
CA GLN A 46 6.81 -7.38 12.34
C GLN A 46 6.70 -8.22 11.06
N ARG A 47 6.35 -9.49 11.19
CA ARG A 47 6.17 -10.37 10.02
C ARG A 47 5.00 -9.96 9.14
N PHE A 48 3.91 -9.51 9.75
CA PHE A 48 2.80 -8.95 9.01
C PHE A 48 3.24 -7.72 8.21
N LEU A 49 3.92 -6.75 8.83
CA LEU A 49 4.40 -5.54 8.17
C LEU A 49 5.42 -5.85 7.05
N ASP A 50 6.31 -6.84 7.26
CA ASP A 50 7.26 -7.26 6.23
C ASP A 50 6.56 -7.83 4.99
N ILE A 51 5.49 -8.59 5.18
CA ILE A 51 4.67 -9.12 4.08
C ILE A 51 3.92 -7.99 3.38
N GLU A 52 3.28 -7.11 4.15
CA GLU A 52 2.53 -5.96 3.60
C GLU A 52 3.44 -5.05 2.75
N ARG A 53 4.69 -4.80 3.19
CA ARG A 53 5.67 -4.05 2.41
C ARG A 53 5.92 -4.69 1.04
N ARG A 54 6.19 -6.00 1.01
CA ARG A 54 6.43 -6.73 -0.25
C ARG A 54 5.20 -6.78 -1.15
N VAL A 55 4.02 -6.96 -0.56
CA VAL A 55 2.75 -6.91 -1.31
C VAL A 55 2.57 -5.53 -1.94
N THR A 56 2.86 -4.47 -1.20
CA THR A 56 2.75 -3.10 -1.70
C THR A 56 3.71 -2.83 -2.85
N GLU A 57 4.96 -3.30 -2.77
CA GLU A 57 5.91 -3.21 -3.88
C GLU A 57 5.34 -3.85 -5.16
N MET A 58 4.71 -5.02 -5.05
CA MET A 58 4.10 -5.70 -6.18
C MET A 58 2.84 -4.98 -6.69
N LEU A 59 2.06 -4.36 -5.80
CA LEU A 59 0.87 -3.58 -6.18
C LEU A 59 1.28 -2.31 -6.93
N VAL A 60 2.28 -1.59 -6.44
CA VAL A 60 2.82 -0.40 -7.10
C VAL A 60 3.41 -0.77 -8.45
N LEU A 61 4.22 -1.83 -8.55
CA LEU A 61 4.77 -2.28 -9.83
C LEU A 61 3.67 -2.66 -10.84
N ARG A 62 2.60 -3.30 -10.37
CA ARG A 62 1.43 -3.61 -11.21
C ARG A 62 0.77 -2.32 -11.72
N HIS A 63 0.56 -1.34 -10.83
CA HIS A 63 -0.02 -0.05 -11.19
C HIS A 63 0.82 0.70 -12.22
N GLU A 64 2.15 0.78 -12.01
CA GLU A 64 3.09 1.37 -12.96
C GLU A 64 3.02 0.68 -14.32
N LEU A 65 2.91 -0.66 -14.34
CA LEU A 65 2.76 -1.42 -15.57
C LEU A 65 1.44 -1.12 -16.28
N GLU A 66 0.32 -1.00 -15.55
CA GLU A 66 -0.99 -0.66 -16.12
C GLU A 66 -0.94 0.72 -16.80
N LEU A 67 -0.38 1.74 -16.14
CA LEU A 67 -0.18 3.07 -16.73
C LEU A 67 0.73 3.05 -17.97
N PHE A 68 1.84 2.31 -17.91
CA PHE A 68 2.75 2.18 -19.04
C PHE A 68 2.07 1.54 -20.26
N LEU A 69 1.24 0.52 -20.03
CA LEU A 69 0.51 -0.15 -21.09
C LEU A 69 -0.55 0.78 -21.72
N ASP A 70 -1.20 1.63 -20.94
CA ASP A 70 -2.09 2.67 -21.46
C ASP A 70 -1.35 3.69 -22.34
N ASP A 71 -0.16 4.12 -21.93
CA ASP A 71 0.69 5.01 -22.74
C ASP A 71 1.10 4.36 -24.06
N VAL A 72 1.41 3.05 -24.05
CA VAL A 72 1.70 2.27 -25.26
C VAL A 72 0.46 2.24 -26.18
N ALA A 73 -0.74 2.01 -25.62
CA ALA A 73 -1.97 2.00 -26.40
C ALA A 73 -2.21 3.35 -27.10
N GLN A 74 -2.05 4.46 -26.36
CA GLN A 74 -2.17 5.81 -26.91
C GLN A 74 -1.11 6.09 -28.00
N HIS A 75 0.10 5.56 -27.84
CA HIS A 75 1.14 5.69 -28.86
C HIS A 75 0.81 4.89 -30.13
N LEU A 76 0.23 3.70 -29.99
CA LEU A 76 -0.22 2.87 -31.11
C LEU A 76 -1.35 3.55 -31.89
N ASP A 77 -2.33 4.17 -31.22
CA ASP A 77 -3.38 4.94 -31.88
C ASP A 77 -2.80 6.03 -32.79
N ARG A 78 -1.78 6.74 -32.30
CA ARG A 78 -1.12 7.83 -33.04
C ARG A 78 -0.25 7.35 -34.20
N SER A 79 0.33 6.16 -34.10
CA SER A 79 1.37 5.68 -35.04
C SER A 79 0.84 4.70 -36.09
N VAL A 80 -0.07 3.80 -35.70
CA VAL A 80 -0.59 2.69 -36.54
C VAL A 80 -2.08 2.87 -36.85
N GLY A 81 -2.78 3.70 -36.08
CA GLY A 81 -4.20 4.00 -36.24
C GLY A 81 -5.06 3.39 -35.12
N GLU A 82 -6.20 4.03 -34.86
CA GLU A 82 -7.11 3.78 -33.73
C GLU A 82 -7.53 2.30 -33.58
N SER A 83 -7.76 1.60 -34.69
CA SER A 83 -8.12 0.17 -34.69
C SER A 83 -7.06 -0.73 -34.06
N ALA A 84 -5.77 -0.41 -34.21
CA ALA A 84 -4.70 -1.25 -33.66
C ALA A 84 -4.55 -1.05 -32.15
N GLY A 85 -4.80 0.16 -31.64
CA GLY A 85 -4.79 0.42 -30.21
C GLY A 85 -6.05 -0.13 -29.51
N GLU A 86 -7.21 -0.14 -30.15
CA GLU A 86 -8.40 -0.84 -29.65
C GLU A 86 -8.18 -2.35 -29.50
N GLU A 87 -7.59 -3.01 -30.50
CA GLU A 87 -7.24 -4.45 -30.41
C GLU A 87 -6.24 -4.73 -29.28
N TYR A 88 -5.26 -3.84 -29.10
CA TYR A 88 -4.29 -3.93 -28.02
C TYR A 88 -4.95 -3.78 -26.65
N ARG A 89 -5.83 -2.79 -26.45
CA ARG A 89 -6.58 -2.62 -25.19
C ARG A 89 -7.45 -3.83 -24.86
N ALA A 90 -8.17 -4.38 -25.84
CA ALA A 90 -9.01 -5.56 -25.64
C ALA A 90 -8.19 -6.80 -25.19
N LEU A 91 -6.98 -6.97 -25.75
CA LEU A 91 -6.06 -8.00 -25.32
C LEU A 91 -5.59 -7.78 -23.88
N LEU A 92 -5.26 -6.53 -23.53
CA LEU A 92 -4.83 -6.17 -22.19
C LEU A 92 -5.93 -6.36 -21.15
N GLU A 93 -7.16 -5.93 -21.42
CA GLU A 93 -8.30 -6.17 -20.52
C GLU A 93 -8.50 -7.66 -20.23
N THR A 94 -8.33 -8.50 -21.27
CA THR A 94 -8.43 -9.96 -21.16
C THR A 94 -7.27 -10.57 -20.35
N ALA A 95 -6.05 -10.09 -20.55
CA ALA A 95 -4.85 -10.63 -19.90
C ALA A 95 -4.67 -10.13 -18.45
N CYS A 96 -5.01 -8.87 -18.21
CA CYS A 96 -4.87 -8.21 -16.90
C CYS A 96 -6.06 -8.51 -15.98
N GLY A 97 -7.19 -8.96 -16.52
CA GLY A 97 -8.34 -9.44 -15.75
C GLY A 97 -8.81 -8.42 -14.73
N HIS A 98 -9.58 -7.42 -15.19
CA HIS A 98 -10.26 -6.47 -14.30
C HIS A 98 -11.41 -7.15 -13.55
N ASP A 99 -11.08 -8.05 -12.62
CA ASP A 99 -11.93 -8.27 -11.45
C ASP A 99 -11.31 -7.41 -10.35
N HIS A 100 -12.01 -6.34 -9.95
CA HIS A 100 -11.63 -5.42 -8.88
C HIS A 100 -11.64 -6.15 -7.52
N ALA A 101 -10.78 -7.15 -7.36
CA ALA A 101 -10.64 -7.99 -6.18
C ALA A 101 -9.80 -7.34 -5.08
N LEU A 102 -9.78 -6.01 -5.04
CA LEU A 102 -9.27 -5.23 -3.91
C LEU A 102 -10.40 -4.50 -3.17
N ARG A 103 -11.63 -5.03 -3.19
CA ARG A 103 -12.69 -4.69 -2.22
C ARG A 103 -12.41 -5.29 -0.82
N ARG A 104 -11.25 -4.99 -0.24
CA ARG A 104 -11.04 -5.14 1.21
C ARG A 104 -10.37 -3.90 1.78
N SER A 105 -11.16 -2.83 1.86
CA SER A 105 -10.89 -1.65 2.68
C SER A 105 -10.62 -1.94 4.17
N SER A 106 -10.79 -3.20 4.63
CA SER A 106 -10.63 -3.58 6.03
C SER A 106 -9.19 -3.74 6.54
N SER A 107 -8.17 -3.78 5.66
CA SER A 107 -6.76 -3.86 6.10
C SER A 107 -6.16 -2.49 6.38
N LEU A 108 -6.48 -1.50 5.55
CA LEU A 108 -5.88 -0.16 5.63
C LEU A 108 -6.24 0.55 6.95
N HIS A 109 -7.52 0.59 7.33
CA HIS A 109 -7.95 1.23 8.59
C HIS A 109 -7.30 0.60 9.82
N LYS A 110 -7.17 -0.74 9.82
CA LYS A 110 -6.46 -1.49 10.87
C LYS A 110 -4.95 -1.29 10.84
N LEU A 111 -4.35 -1.02 9.68
CA LEU A 111 -2.95 -0.63 9.57
C LEU A 111 -2.75 0.79 10.13
N ILE A 112 -3.60 1.74 9.73
CA ILE A 112 -3.55 3.13 10.17
C ILE A 112 -3.74 3.24 11.69
N GLU A 113 -4.76 2.59 12.27
CA GLU A 113 -4.98 2.55 13.72
C GLU A 113 -3.78 1.97 14.48
N ARG A 114 -3.10 0.97 13.90
CA ARG A 114 -2.04 0.21 14.58
C ARG A 114 -0.68 0.90 14.53
N ILE A 115 -0.48 1.81 13.58
CA ILE A 115 0.77 2.56 13.41
C ILE A 115 0.77 3.83 14.27
N GLY A 116 -0.36 4.13 14.93
CA GLY A 116 -0.45 5.15 15.98
C GLY A 116 -0.31 6.57 15.46
N CYS A 117 -0.48 6.77 14.15
CA CYS A 117 -0.49 8.10 13.55
C CYS A 117 -1.88 8.74 13.65
N LYS A 118 -1.93 10.08 13.56
CA LYS A 118 -3.16 10.88 13.72
C LYS A 118 -4.20 10.64 12.61
N LEU A 119 -3.81 9.95 11.53
CA LEU A 119 -4.71 9.46 10.47
C LEU A 119 -5.82 8.51 10.94
N ALA A 120 -5.81 8.06 12.19
CA ALA A 120 -6.91 7.30 12.80
C ALA A 120 -8.04 8.18 13.37
N ASP A 121 -7.83 9.51 13.49
CA ASP A 121 -8.81 10.43 14.07
C ASP A 121 -9.81 10.96 13.02
N GLY A 122 -11.02 11.35 13.43
CA GLY A 122 -12.14 11.72 12.55
C GLY A 122 -11.93 12.91 11.60
N GLU A 123 -10.85 13.69 11.76
CA GLU A 123 -10.44 14.71 10.78
C GLU A 123 -9.99 14.08 9.44
N SER A 124 -9.53 12.83 9.51
CA SER A 124 -9.02 12.04 8.39
C SER A 124 -10.10 11.76 7.34
N ASP A 125 -11.36 11.61 7.72
CA ASP A 125 -12.44 11.31 6.75
C ASP A 125 -12.63 12.44 5.73
N SER A 126 -12.48 13.69 6.17
CA SER A 126 -12.58 14.86 5.27
C SER A 126 -11.40 14.94 4.30
N ILE A 127 -10.18 14.64 4.78
CA ILE A 127 -8.97 14.57 3.97
C ILE A 127 -9.11 13.45 2.93
N MET A 128 -9.56 12.26 3.35
CA MET A 128 -9.74 11.13 2.44
C MET A 128 -10.80 11.41 1.38
N ALA A 129 -11.90 12.07 1.72
CA ALA A 129 -12.94 12.41 0.76
C ALA A 129 -12.42 13.29 -0.39
N GLU A 130 -11.50 14.22 -0.10
CA GLU A 130 -10.91 15.10 -1.13
C GLU A 130 -9.89 14.39 -2.03
N LEU A 131 -9.32 13.27 -1.55
CA LEU A 131 -8.31 12.47 -2.25
C LEU A 131 -8.90 11.29 -3.04
N ARG A 132 -10.15 10.89 -2.80
CA ARG A 132 -10.80 9.75 -3.46
C ARG A 132 -11.03 9.98 -4.95
N GLY A 133 -10.92 8.89 -5.72
CA GLY A 133 -11.21 8.86 -7.15
C GLY A 133 -10.28 9.74 -8.00
N ARG A 134 -9.20 10.27 -7.42
CA ARG A 134 -8.19 11.02 -8.16
C ARG A 134 -7.26 10.05 -8.87
N HIS A 135 -7.03 10.30 -10.16
CA HIS A 135 -6.03 9.59 -10.94
C HIS A 135 -4.63 9.90 -10.41
N ILE A 136 -3.85 8.87 -10.13
CA ILE A 136 -2.51 9.02 -9.57
C ILE A 136 -1.49 8.19 -10.34
N HIS A 137 -0.27 8.72 -10.38
CA HIS A 137 0.90 7.95 -10.80
C HIS A 137 1.74 7.73 -9.56
N ILE A 138 1.82 6.47 -9.11
CA ILE A 138 2.64 6.08 -7.96
C ILE A 138 3.81 5.23 -8.42
N TRP A 139 4.98 5.50 -7.88
CA TRP A 139 6.16 4.69 -8.11
C TRP A 139 7.03 4.58 -6.85
N ARG A 140 7.92 3.60 -6.86
CA ARG A 140 8.92 3.42 -5.80
C ARG A 140 10.20 4.18 -6.11
N ASP A 141 10.70 4.92 -5.12
CA ASP A 141 12.04 5.52 -5.12
C ASP A 141 13.01 4.69 -4.25
N ASP A 142 14.28 5.12 -4.17
CA ASP A 142 15.34 4.41 -3.43
C ASP A 142 14.97 4.12 -1.96
N ASP A 143 14.31 5.06 -1.28
CA ASP A 143 13.97 4.98 0.15
C ASP A 143 12.49 5.22 0.48
N GLY A 144 11.62 5.19 -0.53
CA GLY A 144 10.24 5.65 -0.36
C GLY A 144 9.32 5.41 -1.55
N TYR A 145 8.21 6.13 -1.52
CA TYR A 145 7.24 6.19 -2.61
C TYR A 145 6.93 7.64 -2.94
N SER A 146 6.78 7.90 -4.22
CA SER A 146 6.31 9.18 -4.75
C SER A 146 4.97 8.98 -5.44
N VAL A 147 4.07 9.93 -5.25
CA VAL A 147 2.73 9.94 -5.83
C VAL A 147 2.52 11.27 -6.53
N LEU A 148 2.37 11.24 -7.85
CA LEU A 148 2.02 12.38 -8.68
C LEU A 148 0.51 12.41 -8.90
N PHE A 149 -0.06 13.59 -8.67
CA PHE A 149 -1.43 13.93 -9.02
C PHE A 149 -1.40 14.83 -10.26
N ALA A 150 -1.88 14.30 -11.38
CA ALA A 150 -1.82 14.96 -12.69
C ALA A 150 -2.75 16.18 -12.81
N ASP A 151 -3.85 16.20 -12.06
CA ASP A 151 -4.84 17.29 -12.06
C ASP A 151 -4.82 18.06 -10.73
N PRO A 152 -3.83 18.97 -10.52
CA PRO A 152 -3.74 19.71 -9.29
C PRO A 152 -4.86 20.74 -9.19
N ASP A 153 -5.55 20.75 -8.04
CA ASP A 153 -6.48 21.81 -7.67
C ASP A 153 -6.22 22.29 -6.23
N PRO A 154 -6.71 23.49 -5.87
CA PRO A 154 -6.44 24.05 -4.54
C PRO A 154 -6.97 23.22 -3.38
N ALA A 155 -8.04 22.43 -3.58
CA ALA A 155 -8.59 21.57 -2.55
C ALA A 155 -7.68 20.36 -2.34
N LEU A 156 -7.22 19.72 -3.41
CA LEU A 156 -6.25 18.64 -3.38
C LEU A 156 -4.94 19.06 -2.70
N GLU A 157 -4.39 20.21 -3.07
CA GLU A 157 -3.18 20.75 -2.43
C GLU A 157 -3.41 20.98 -0.92
N GLY A 158 -4.58 21.51 -0.56
CA GLY A 158 -5.00 21.70 0.83
C GLY A 158 -5.13 20.37 1.59
N ALA A 159 -5.72 19.35 0.98
CA ALA A 159 -5.85 18.00 1.54
C ALA A 159 -4.49 17.38 1.82
N LEU A 160 -3.58 17.43 0.84
CA LEU A 160 -2.23 16.87 0.96
C LEU A 160 -1.40 17.62 2.02
N LYS A 161 -1.51 18.95 2.10
CA LYS A 161 -0.86 19.73 3.17
C LYS A 161 -1.40 19.39 4.55
N ARG A 162 -2.71 19.18 4.70
CA ARG A 162 -3.32 18.73 5.96
C ARG A 162 -2.88 17.31 6.32
N LEU A 163 -2.78 16.42 5.34
CA LEU A 163 -2.25 15.07 5.51
C LEU A 163 -0.81 15.12 6.05
N VAL A 164 0.07 15.90 5.42
CA VAL A 164 1.45 16.10 5.90
C VAL A 164 1.48 16.65 7.32
N ALA A 165 0.67 17.67 7.60
CA ALA A 165 0.62 18.30 8.92
C ALA A 165 0.11 17.35 10.02
N ALA A 166 -0.87 16.49 9.71
CA ALA A 166 -1.36 15.46 10.63
C ALA A 166 -0.25 14.45 10.98
N GLU A 167 0.66 14.20 10.04
CA GLU A 167 1.67 13.16 10.12
C GLU A 167 3.06 13.64 10.57
N ALA A 168 3.25 14.95 10.74
CA ALA A 168 4.53 15.58 11.10
C ALA A 168 5.16 15.09 12.42
N ASP A 169 4.37 14.52 13.34
CA ASP A 169 4.87 13.97 14.61
C ASP A 169 4.87 12.43 14.65
N CYS A 170 4.51 11.75 13.56
CA CYS A 170 4.40 10.30 13.59
C CYS A 170 5.79 9.65 13.48
N ARG A 171 6.20 8.91 14.52
CA ARG A 171 7.49 8.22 14.56
C ARG A 171 7.61 7.02 13.61
N ALA A 172 6.51 6.66 12.94
CA ALA A 172 6.46 5.48 12.10
C ALA A 172 7.12 5.68 10.72
N HIS A 173 7.18 6.90 10.19
CA HIS A 173 7.75 7.21 8.88
C HIS A 173 8.59 8.50 8.94
N LEU A 174 9.38 8.76 7.90
CA LEU A 174 10.04 10.05 7.74
C LEU A 174 9.01 11.06 7.22
N GLU A 175 9.03 12.27 7.77
CA GLU A 175 8.06 13.34 7.52
C GLU A 175 7.68 13.42 6.03
N PRO A 176 6.41 13.15 5.68
CA PRO A 176 5.98 13.22 4.29
C PRO A 176 6.06 14.66 3.80
N GLU A 177 6.34 14.84 2.51
CA GLU A 177 6.49 16.15 1.88
C GLU A 177 5.58 16.29 0.67
N VAL A 178 5.13 17.52 0.43
CA VAL A 178 4.36 17.87 -0.78
C VAL A 178 5.12 18.96 -1.51
N SER A 179 5.39 18.72 -2.79
CA SER A 179 6.04 19.65 -3.69
C SER A 179 5.24 19.80 -4.98
N THR A 180 5.30 20.96 -5.59
CA THR A 180 4.83 21.17 -6.97
C THR A 180 5.97 20.88 -7.95
N ASP A 181 5.68 20.17 -9.02
CA ASP A 181 6.58 19.95 -10.15
C ASP A 181 5.90 20.38 -11.46
N ASP A 182 6.64 20.49 -12.55
CA ASP A 182 6.15 20.96 -13.86
C ASP A 182 4.98 20.12 -14.42
N GLY A 183 4.75 18.91 -13.87
CA GLY A 183 3.68 17.98 -14.24
C GLY A 183 2.54 17.81 -13.23
N GLY A 184 2.55 18.51 -12.07
CA GLY A 184 1.47 18.39 -11.08
C GLY A 184 1.92 18.51 -9.61
N LEU A 185 1.09 17.98 -8.71
CA LEU A 185 1.42 17.90 -7.28
C LEU A 185 2.06 16.55 -6.97
N ILE A 186 3.19 16.57 -6.27
CA ILE A 186 3.89 15.35 -5.84
C ILE A 186 3.87 15.26 -4.33
N PHE A 187 3.35 14.14 -3.82
CA PHE A 187 3.49 13.70 -2.43
C PHE A 187 4.63 12.67 -2.35
N ARG A 188 5.53 12.83 -1.38
CA ARG A 188 6.60 11.85 -1.11
C ARG A 188 6.58 11.39 0.34
N ALA A 189 6.73 10.10 0.55
CA ALA A 189 6.94 9.51 1.86
C ALA A 189 8.18 8.62 1.85
N ARG A 190 9.03 8.75 2.87
CA ARG A 190 10.28 8.00 3.00
C ARG A 190 10.29 7.13 4.25
N GLY A 191 11.20 6.15 4.25
CA GLY A 191 11.46 5.30 5.39
C GLY A 191 10.72 3.96 5.36
N PRO A 192 10.89 3.13 6.40
CA PRO A 192 10.53 1.71 6.38
C PRO A 192 9.02 1.44 6.28
N ASN A 193 8.19 2.45 6.58
CA ASN A 193 6.74 2.38 6.57
C ASN A 193 6.11 3.32 5.51
N SER A 194 6.88 3.84 4.56
CA SER A 194 6.35 4.65 3.44
C SER A 194 5.33 3.89 2.58
N PHE A 195 5.41 2.55 2.56
CA PHE A 195 4.47 1.67 1.86
C PHE A 195 3.01 1.86 2.32
N LEU A 196 2.79 2.37 3.52
CA LEU A 196 1.45 2.66 4.03
C LEU A 196 0.74 3.74 3.22
N PHE A 197 1.47 4.79 2.86
CA PHE A 197 0.94 5.85 2.00
C PHE A 197 0.68 5.32 0.60
N ALA A 198 1.54 4.45 0.09
CA ALA A 198 1.29 3.80 -1.19
C ALA A 198 0.00 2.97 -1.19
N GLN A 199 -0.21 2.14 -0.16
CA GLN A 199 -1.46 1.40 0.00
C GLN A 199 -2.68 2.32 0.14
N LEU A 200 -2.54 3.42 0.88
CA LEU A 200 -3.59 4.41 1.06
C LEU A 200 -4.01 5.01 -0.29
N PHE A 201 -3.06 5.54 -1.06
CA PHE A 201 -3.37 6.21 -2.31
C PHE A 201 -3.92 5.26 -3.37
N LEU A 202 -3.35 4.05 -3.50
CA LEU A 202 -3.91 3.00 -4.38
C LEU A 202 -5.36 2.65 -3.99
N ALA A 203 -5.65 2.56 -2.69
CA ALA A 203 -7.00 2.29 -2.22
C ALA A 203 -7.97 3.45 -2.52
N LEU A 204 -7.51 4.70 -2.37
CA LEU A 204 -8.31 5.90 -2.62
C LEU A 204 -8.61 6.11 -4.11
N GLU A 205 -7.67 5.81 -5.00
CA GLU A 205 -7.88 5.86 -6.45
C GLU A 205 -8.95 4.85 -6.89
N SER A 206 -8.90 3.62 -6.36
CA SER A 206 -9.88 2.56 -6.66
C SER A 206 -11.27 2.77 -6.01
N SER A 207 -11.39 3.73 -5.09
CA SER A 207 -12.64 4.03 -4.40
C SER A 207 -13.45 5.03 -5.23
N GLU A 208 -14.67 4.65 -5.63
CA GLU A 208 -15.63 5.58 -6.22
C GLU A 208 -15.83 6.79 -5.29
N ALA A 209 -15.80 8.00 -5.86
CA ALA A 209 -15.97 9.27 -5.15
C ALA A 209 -17.39 9.46 -4.62
#